data_AF-A0A428QDA6-F1
#
_entry.id   AF-A0A428QDA6-F1
#
_cell.length_a   1.000
_cell.length_b   1.000
_cell.length_c   1.000
_cell.angle_alpha   90.00
_cell.angle_beta   90.00
_cell.angle_gamma   90.00
#
_symmetry.space_group_name_H-M   'P 1'
#
loop_
_entity.id
_entity.type
_entity.pdbx_description
1 polymer ?
#
loop_
_entity_poly.entity_id
_entity_poly.type
_entity_poly.pdbx_seq_one_letter_code
_entity_poly.pdbx_strand_id
1 'polypeptide(L)'
;MVLGLISLFILTDSPTTARWLSTEEKKLAEDRLRSERVSQSKVLDRIDKKKLLRGIINPVTMTTSVAFFFNNITVQGLSVFAPTIVRTIYSDRSVVQQQLYTAPPYIVGAFFTLLVPYFSWKLDRRQIFLALCSIPTAVGYIMFLASKDLVVRYAAFFFVATLIFSYAPLSNGQVSANAVSDTARSSAIGWNVMIGNIGGLIAMWSFLPSDGTDYPIGI
;
A
#
# COMPACT_ATOMS: atom_id res chain seq x y z
N MET A 1 19.67 -10.49 0.24
CA MET A 1 20.42 -11.10 1.36
C MET A 1 21.50 -10.20 1.93
N VAL A 2 22.35 -9.56 1.11
CA VAL A 2 23.41 -8.64 1.59
C VAL A 2 22.86 -7.49 2.45
N LEU A 3 21.80 -6.82 2.01
CA LEU A 3 21.12 -5.78 2.80
C LEU A 3 20.53 -6.30 4.12
N GLY A 4 20.11 -7.57 4.17
CA GLY A 4 19.59 -8.20 5.39
C GLY A 4 20.69 -8.48 6.43
N LEU A 5 21.87 -8.91 5.97
CA LEU A 5 23.06 -9.06 6.82
C LEU A 5 23.51 -7.71 7.37
N ILE A 6 23.54 -6.68 6.54
CA ILE A 6 23.90 -5.30 6.96
C ILE A 6 22.87 -4.75 7.96
N SER A 7 21.57 -5.00 7.73
CA SER A 7 20.51 -4.59 8.65
C SER A 7 20.63 -5.25 10.02
N LEU A 8 21.11 -6.49 10.14
CA LEU A 8 21.30 -7.14 11.45
C LEU A 8 22.38 -6.45 12.30
N PHE A 9 23.37 -5.80 11.67
CA PHE A 9 24.42 -5.08 12.39
C PHE A 9 24.07 -3.62 12.69
N ILE A 10 23.21 -2.99 11.86
CA ILE A 10 22.86 -1.57 11.98
C ILE A 10 21.55 -1.36 12.75
N LEU A 11 20.55 -2.22 12.55
CA LEU A 11 19.22 -2.05 13.15
C LEU A 11 19.26 -2.40 14.63
N THR A 12 19.09 -1.39 15.47
CA THR A 12 19.08 -1.54 16.93
C THR A 12 17.67 -1.33 17.45
N ASP A 13 17.15 -2.28 18.23
CA ASP A 13 15.73 -2.34 18.66
C ASP A 13 15.27 -1.16 19.54
N SER A 14 16.21 -0.42 20.12
CA SER A 14 15.91 0.76 20.94
C SER A 14 17.01 1.81 20.76
N PRO A 15 16.67 3.11 20.80
CA PRO A 15 17.67 4.19 20.82
C PRO A 15 18.68 4.05 21.97
N THR A 16 18.30 3.40 23.08
CA THR A 16 19.22 3.11 24.18
C THR A 16 20.30 2.08 23.80
N THR A 17 19.96 1.10 22.97
CA THR A 17 20.85 0.02 22.53
C THR A 17 21.68 0.41 21.30
N ALA A 18 21.34 1.51 20.62
CA ALA A 18 22.03 2.00 19.43
C ALA A 18 23.52 2.24 19.70
N ARG A 19 24.40 1.50 19.02
CA ARG A 19 25.86 1.64 19.16
C ARG A 19 26.44 2.82 18.38
N TRP A 20 25.67 3.36 17.45
CA TRP A 20 26.09 4.39 16.50
C TRP A 20 25.64 5.80 16.88
N LEU A 21 24.92 5.95 17.98
CA LEU A 21 24.32 7.22 18.42
C LEU A 21 25.07 7.78 19.64
N SER A 22 25.38 9.08 19.63
CA SER A 22 25.98 9.75 20.80
C SER A 22 24.98 9.86 21.96
N THR A 23 25.46 10.05 23.19
CA THR A 23 24.60 10.11 24.38
C THR A 23 23.56 11.23 24.30
N GLU A 24 23.89 12.35 23.66
CA GLU A 24 22.96 13.47 23.45
C GLU A 24 21.88 13.15 22.41
N GLU A 25 22.26 12.52 21.29
CA GLU A 25 21.31 12.08 20.27
C GLU A 25 20.38 10.97 20.79
N LYS A 26 20.88 10.10 21.69
CA LYS A 26 20.06 9.08 22.36
C LYS A 26 18.98 9.72 23.21
N LYS A 27 19.35 10.75 23.98
CA LYS A 27 18.42 11.48 24.83
C LYS A 27 17.40 12.25 23.99
N LEU A 28 17.84 12.91 22.92
CA LEU A 28 16.95 13.60 21.97
C LEU A 28 15.97 12.62 21.31
N ALA A 29 16.44 11.45 20.87
CA ALA A 29 15.59 10.42 20.26
C ALA A 29 14.58 9.86 21.26
N GLU A 30 15.00 9.63 22.52
CA GLU A 30 14.13 9.15 23.58
C GLU A 30 13.07 10.20 23.96
N ASP A 31 13.44 11.48 24.03
CA ASP A 31 12.53 12.59 24.30
C ASP A 31 11.53 12.77 23.14
N ARG A 32 11.96 12.62 21.89
CA ARG A 32 11.07 12.65 20.72
C ARG A 32 10.09 11.49 20.76
N LEU A 33 10.57 10.28 21.04
CA LEU A 33 9.75 9.08 21.23
C LEU A 33 8.75 9.27 22.38
N ARG A 34 9.14 9.88 23.51
CA ARG A 34 8.23 10.17 24.62
C ARG A 34 7.21 11.26 24.27
N SER A 35 7.61 12.29 23.52
CA SER A 35 6.73 13.37 23.05
C SER A 35 5.70 12.92 22.02
N GLU A 36 6.04 11.95 21.18
CA GLU A 36 5.09 11.30 20.25
C GLU A 36 4.23 10.23 20.95
N ARG A 37 4.67 9.74 22.13
CA ARG A 37 4.05 8.64 22.88
C ARG A 37 3.59 9.06 24.28
N VAL A 38 3.03 10.26 24.44
CA VAL A 38 2.54 10.84 25.73
C VAL A 38 1.59 9.89 26.49
N SER A 39 0.97 8.91 25.82
CA SER A 39 0.08 7.90 26.42
C SER A 39 0.72 6.53 26.75
N GLN A 40 2.02 6.31 26.50
CA GLN A 40 2.70 5.03 26.82
C GLN A 40 3.90 5.22 27.75
N SER A 41 3.79 4.70 28.97
CA SER A 41 4.83 4.77 30.02
C SER A 41 6.01 3.81 29.81
N LYS A 42 6.00 2.95 28.79
CA LYS A 42 7.09 2.00 28.48
C LYS A 42 7.33 1.86 26.98
N VAL A 43 8.60 1.93 26.59
CA VAL A 43 9.11 1.84 25.20
C VAL A 43 8.92 0.43 24.60
N LEU A 44 8.90 -0.61 25.44
CA LEU A 44 8.50 -1.98 25.10
C LEU A 44 7.37 -2.43 26.05
N ASP A 45 6.16 -2.58 25.52
CA ASP A 45 5.07 -3.23 26.22
C ASP A 45 5.18 -4.74 26.00
N ARG A 46 5.00 -5.56 27.05
CA ARG A 46 4.92 -7.02 26.87
C ARG A 46 3.70 -7.31 25.99
N ILE A 47 3.82 -8.31 25.09
CA ILE A 47 2.72 -8.72 24.19
C ILE A 47 1.49 -9.05 25.04
N ASP A 48 0.52 -8.13 25.04
CA ASP A 48 -0.73 -8.27 25.76
C ASP A 48 -1.83 -8.63 24.77
N LYS A 49 -2.38 -9.84 24.89
CA LYS A 49 -3.43 -10.36 24.01
C LYS A 49 -4.66 -9.44 23.96
N LYS A 50 -5.01 -8.74 25.05
CA LYS A 50 -6.14 -7.80 25.06
C LYS A 50 -5.84 -6.55 24.22
N LYS A 51 -4.61 -6.03 24.28
CA LYS A 51 -4.18 -4.88 23.47
C LYS A 51 -4.10 -5.25 21.99
N LEU A 52 -3.67 -6.48 21.71
CA LEU A 52 -3.62 -7.06 20.37
C LEU A 52 -5.03 -7.13 19.74
N LEU A 53 -5.99 -7.70 20.48
CA LEU A 53 -7.38 -7.80 20.01
C LEU A 53 -8.03 -6.42 19.84
N ARG A 54 -7.72 -5.46 20.73
CA ARG A 54 -8.19 -4.06 20.61
C ARG A 54 -7.65 -3.35 19.37
N GLY A 55 -6.41 -3.64 18.96
CA GLY A 55 -5.86 -3.10 17.71
C GLY A 55 -6.61 -3.60 16.48
N ILE A 56 -7.01 -4.87 16.48
CA ILE A 56 -7.73 -5.53 15.39
C ILE A 56 -9.19 -5.09 15.33
N ILE A 57 -9.90 -5.09 16.47
CA ILE A 57 -11.35 -4.81 16.56
C ILE A 57 -11.65 -3.30 16.50
N ASN A 58 -10.64 -2.43 16.39
CA ASN A 58 -10.87 -1.00 16.21
C ASN A 58 -11.70 -0.77 14.92
N PRO A 59 -12.85 -0.08 15.00
CA PRO A 59 -13.71 0.16 13.83
C PRO A 59 -12.96 0.84 12.69
N VAL A 60 -12.02 1.75 13.00
CA VAL A 60 -11.20 2.40 11.96
C VAL A 60 -10.27 1.39 11.28
N THR A 61 -9.69 0.46 12.04
CA THR A 61 -8.87 -0.63 11.47
C THR A 61 -9.73 -1.53 10.58
N MET A 62 -10.89 -1.98 11.05
CA MET A 62 -11.78 -2.84 10.26
C MET A 62 -12.23 -2.17 8.96
N THR A 63 -12.72 -0.91 9.01
CA THR A 63 -13.15 -0.19 7.80
C THR A 63 -11.98 0.03 6.83
N THR A 64 -10.80 0.39 7.35
CA THR A 64 -9.61 0.60 6.51
C THR A 64 -9.13 -0.71 5.87
N SER A 65 -9.20 -1.82 6.59
CA SER A 65 -8.86 -3.16 6.10
C SER A 65 -9.81 -3.65 5.02
N VAL A 66 -11.12 -3.45 5.18
CA VAL A 66 -12.11 -3.77 4.14
C VAL A 66 -11.88 -2.92 2.89
N ALA A 67 -11.59 -1.63 3.05
CA ALA A 67 -11.29 -0.78 1.90
C ALA A 67 -9.96 -1.18 1.23
N PHE A 68 -8.96 -1.60 2.01
CA PHE A 68 -7.70 -2.13 1.48
C PHE A 68 -7.86 -3.46 0.76
N PHE A 69 -8.80 -4.31 1.19
CA PHE A 69 -9.18 -5.55 0.51
C PHE A 69 -9.68 -5.27 -0.91
N PHE A 70 -10.65 -4.36 -1.07
CA PHE A 70 -11.16 -3.99 -2.40
C PHE A 70 -10.09 -3.34 -3.27
N ASN A 71 -9.26 -2.46 -2.69
CA ASN A 71 -8.15 -1.87 -3.42
C ASN A 71 -7.16 -2.95 -3.90
N ASN A 72 -6.84 -3.94 -3.07
CA ASN A 72 -5.92 -5.01 -3.47
C ASN A 72 -6.51 -5.86 -4.61
N ILE A 73 -7.82 -6.12 -4.60
CA ILE A 73 -8.49 -6.79 -5.71
C ILE A 73 -8.28 -6.02 -7.03
N THR A 74 -8.49 -4.71 -7.01
CA THR A 74 -8.28 -3.88 -8.20
C THR A 74 -6.81 -3.85 -8.64
N VAL A 75 -5.85 -3.70 -7.72
CA VAL A 75 -4.41 -3.72 -8.06
C VAL A 75 -4.01 -5.02 -8.74
N GLN A 76 -4.49 -6.16 -8.24
CA GLN A 76 -4.17 -7.46 -8.81
C GLN A 76 -4.84 -7.64 -10.18
N GLY A 77 -6.09 -7.20 -10.35
CA GLY A 77 -6.75 -7.19 -11.65
C GLY A 77 -5.97 -6.36 -12.68
N LEU A 78 -5.57 -5.15 -12.33
CA LEU A 78 -4.74 -4.31 -13.18
C LEU A 78 -3.43 -5.00 -13.58
N SER A 79 -2.78 -5.67 -12.63
CA SER A 79 -1.51 -6.37 -12.88
C SER A 79 -1.67 -7.56 -13.83
N VAL A 80 -2.84 -8.23 -13.81
CA VAL A 80 -3.18 -9.30 -14.76
C VAL A 80 -3.49 -8.72 -16.15
N PHE A 81 -4.20 -7.60 -16.23
CA PHE A 81 -4.59 -6.99 -17.52
C PHE A 81 -3.48 -6.19 -18.19
N ALA A 82 -2.58 -5.56 -17.43
CA ALA A 82 -1.50 -4.73 -17.94
C ALA A 82 -0.65 -5.38 -19.05
N PRO A 83 -0.12 -6.62 -18.89
CA PRO A 83 0.65 -7.26 -19.94
C PRO A 83 -0.19 -7.58 -21.18
N THR A 84 -1.47 -7.94 -21.01
CA THR A 84 -2.39 -8.22 -22.11
C THR A 84 -2.66 -6.96 -22.94
N ILE A 85 -2.97 -5.83 -22.29
CA ILE A 85 -3.21 -4.54 -22.95
C ILE A 85 -1.98 -4.12 -23.77
N VAL A 86 -0.79 -4.19 -23.16
CA VAL A 86 0.45 -3.79 -23.83
C VAL A 86 0.80 -4.72 -24.98
N ARG A 87 0.52 -6.02 -24.86
CA ARG A 87 0.68 -6.98 -25.96
C ARG A 87 -0.28 -6.72 -27.11
N THR A 88 -1.51 -6.28 -26.86
CA THR A 88 -2.47 -5.93 -27.91
C THR A 88 -2.10 -4.63 -28.63
N ILE A 89 -1.53 -3.64 -27.92
CA ILE A 89 -1.07 -2.37 -28.52
C ILE A 89 0.21 -2.57 -29.34
N TYR A 90 1.14 -3.37 -28.82
CA TYR A 90 2.48 -3.57 -29.38
C TYR A 90 2.67 -5.03 -29.81
N SER A 91 1.74 -5.56 -30.59
CA SER A 91 1.74 -6.95 -31.10
C SER A 91 3.01 -7.32 -31.86
N ASP A 92 3.65 -6.33 -32.47
CA ASP A 92 4.77 -6.50 -33.40
C ASP A 92 6.13 -6.45 -32.69
N ARG A 93 6.12 -6.20 -31.37
CA ARG A 93 7.31 -6.05 -30.52
C ARG A 93 7.60 -7.33 -29.75
N SER A 94 8.88 -7.53 -29.38
CA SER A 94 9.26 -8.68 -28.55
C SER A 94 8.67 -8.58 -27.14
N VAL A 95 8.55 -9.73 -26.45
CA VAL A 95 8.03 -9.79 -25.06
C VAL A 95 8.82 -8.88 -24.12
N VAL A 96 10.13 -8.77 -24.31
CA VAL A 96 11.00 -7.88 -23.53
C VAL A 96 10.65 -6.42 -23.76
N GLN A 97 10.38 -6.02 -25.01
CA GLN A 97 9.96 -4.65 -25.32
C GLN A 97 8.55 -4.36 -24.77
N GLN A 98 7.63 -5.32 -24.82
CA GLN A 98 6.29 -5.16 -24.23
C GLN A 98 6.39 -4.95 -22.70
N GLN A 99 7.21 -5.71 -21.99
CA GLN A 99 7.46 -5.46 -20.56
C GLN A 99 8.11 -4.10 -20.30
N LEU A 100 8.94 -3.59 -21.20
CA LEU A 100 9.49 -2.25 -21.05
C LEU A 100 8.41 -1.16 -21.13
N TYR A 101 7.36 -1.37 -21.92
CA TYR A 101 6.23 -0.42 -22.02
C TYR A 101 5.24 -0.47 -20.85
N THR A 102 5.30 -1.50 -19.99
CA THR A 102 4.53 -1.50 -18.73
C THR A 102 5.23 -0.70 -17.63
N ALA A 103 6.56 -0.51 -17.72
CA ALA A 103 7.35 0.20 -16.71
C ALA A 103 6.97 1.69 -16.49
N PRO A 104 6.71 2.51 -17.52
CA PRO A 104 6.43 3.95 -17.33
C PRO A 104 5.21 4.22 -16.44
N PRO A 105 4.07 3.54 -16.59
CA PRO A 105 2.94 3.63 -15.65
C PRO A 105 3.33 3.36 -14.19
N TYR A 106 4.16 2.34 -13.94
CA TYR A 106 4.65 2.04 -12.58
C TYR A 106 5.60 3.13 -12.05
N ILE A 107 6.43 3.74 -12.89
CA ILE A 107 7.31 4.86 -12.49
C ILE A 107 6.47 6.07 -12.05
N VAL A 108 5.43 6.41 -12.83
CA VAL A 108 4.48 7.47 -12.46
C VAL A 108 3.80 7.12 -11.13
N GLY A 109 3.31 5.88 -11.00
CA GLY A 109 2.72 5.41 -9.76
C GLY A 109 3.67 5.50 -8.56
N ALA A 110 4.95 5.16 -8.73
CA ALA A 110 5.95 5.28 -7.67
C ALA A 110 6.17 6.73 -7.23
N PHE A 111 6.23 7.66 -8.19
CA PHE A 111 6.36 9.09 -7.89
C PHE A 111 5.17 9.60 -7.05
N PHE A 112 3.94 9.29 -7.44
CA PHE A 112 2.75 9.70 -6.70
C PHE A 112 2.61 8.97 -5.35
N THR A 113 3.06 7.72 -5.26
CA THR A 113 3.10 6.93 -4.02
C THR A 113 4.01 7.54 -2.96
N LEU A 114 4.99 8.37 -3.35
CA LEU A 114 5.80 9.14 -2.42
C LEU A 114 5.17 10.52 -2.13
N LEU A 115 4.67 11.17 -3.18
CA LEU A 115 4.15 12.53 -3.11
C LEU A 115 2.85 12.62 -2.29
N VAL A 116 1.91 11.70 -2.50
CA VAL A 116 0.58 11.76 -1.88
C VAL A 116 0.64 11.50 -0.37
N PRO A 117 1.37 10.49 0.14
CA PRO A 117 1.57 10.34 1.59
C PRO A 117 2.31 11.51 2.20
N TYR A 118 3.24 12.14 1.49
CA TYR A 118 3.94 13.33 1.96
C TYR A 118 2.98 14.51 2.18
N PHE A 119 2.09 14.79 1.22
CA PHE A 119 1.06 15.82 1.39
C PHE A 119 0.03 15.44 2.46
N SER A 120 -0.36 14.17 2.53
CA SER A 120 -1.26 13.64 3.54
C SER A 120 -0.70 13.83 4.96
N TRP A 121 0.60 13.65 5.15
CA TRP A 121 1.28 13.90 6.42
C TRP A 121 1.28 15.39 6.77
N LYS A 122 1.55 16.28 5.81
CA LYS A 122 1.60 17.73 6.03
C LYS A 122 0.23 18.35 6.34
N LEU A 123 -0.83 17.80 5.76
CA LEU A 123 -2.21 18.30 5.93
C LEU A 123 -2.97 17.61 7.07
N ASP A 124 -2.45 16.52 7.61
CA ASP A 124 -3.06 15.68 8.66
C ASP A 124 -4.53 15.26 8.40
N ARG A 125 -4.93 15.25 7.12
CA ARG A 125 -6.28 14.87 6.65
C ARG A 125 -6.26 13.56 5.87
N ARG A 126 -5.71 12.51 6.48
CA ARG A 126 -5.44 11.20 5.83
C ARG A 126 -6.67 10.55 5.19
N GLN A 127 -7.84 10.69 5.79
CA GLN A 127 -9.12 10.15 5.28
C GLN A 127 -9.52 10.77 3.93
N ILE A 128 -9.26 12.06 3.75
CA ILE A 128 -9.58 12.77 2.50
C ILE A 128 -8.67 12.24 1.39
N PHE A 129 -7.38 12.04 1.67
CA PHE A 129 -6.45 11.48 0.69
C PHE A 129 -6.79 10.03 0.31
N LEU A 130 -7.24 9.21 1.26
CA LEU A 130 -7.73 7.85 0.96
C LEU A 130 -8.93 7.88 0.00
N ALA A 131 -9.90 8.78 0.23
CA ALA A 131 -11.04 8.96 -0.65
C ALA A 131 -10.66 9.56 -2.01
N LEU A 132 -9.67 10.46 -2.06
CA LEU A 132 -9.18 11.02 -3.31
C LEU A 132 -8.45 9.97 -4.18
N CYS A 133 -7.79 8.99 -3.58
CA CYS A 133 -7.13 7.92 -4.31
C CYS A 133 -8.12 7.00 -5.06
N SER A 134 -9.36 6.85 -4.57
CA SER A 134 -10.35 5.99 -5.22
C SER A 134 -10.96 6.61 -6.48
N ILE A 135 -11.02 7.95 -6.57
CA ILE A 135 -11.63 8.65 -7.71
C ILE A 135 -10.94 8.35 -9.05
N PRO A 136 -9.62 8.59 -9.23
CA PRO A 136 -8.94 8.30 -10.50
C PRO A 136 -8.82 6.81 -10.77
N THR A 137 -8.81 5.97 -9.72
CA THR A 137 -8.91 4.52 -9.87
C THR A 137 -10.25 4.17 -10.52
N ALA A 138 -11.37 4.68 -10.00
CA ALA A 138 -12.70 4.48 -10.58
C ALA A 138 -12.81 5.02 -12.00
N VAL A 139 -12.31 6.24 -12.27
CA VAL A 139 -12.30 6.83 -13.61
C VAL A 139 -11.50 5.97 -14.59
N GLY A 140 -10.33 5.46 -14.19
CA GLY A 140 -9.52 4.59 -15.03
C GLY A 140 -10.23 3.28 -15.37
N TYR A 141 -10.91 2.63 -14.42
CA TYR A 141 -11.73 1.45 -14.70
C TYR A 141 -12.94 1.75 -15.59
N ILE A 142 -13.60 2.90 -15.40
CA ILE A 142 -14.68 3.35 -16.29
C ILE A 142 -14.16 3.53 -17.71
N MET A 143 -12.97 4.12 -17.89
CA MET A 143 -12.35 4.25 -19.22
C MET A 143 -12.02 2.89 -19.84
N PHE A 144 -11.58 1.92 -19.03
CA PHE A 144 -11.36 0.54 -19.49
C PHE A 144 -12.62 -0.13 -20.01
N LEU A 145 -13.75 0.07 -19.32
CA LEU A 145 -15.05 -0.51 -19.70
C LEU A 145 -15.70 0.24 -20.89
N ALA A 146 -15.61 1.57 -20.90
CA ALA A 146 -16.31 2.40 -21.87
C ALA A 146 -15.65 2.42 -23.25
N SER A 147 -14.35 2.14 -23.36
CA SER A 147 -13.62 2.22 -24.63
C SER A 147 -12.91 0.91 -24.99
N LYS A 148 -13.07 0.53 -26.26
CA LYS A 148 -12.30 -0.54 -26.90
C LYS A 148 -11.04 -0.02 -27.58
N ASP A 149 -10.84 1.30 -27.63
CA ASP A 149 -9.66 1.89 -28.23
C ASP A 149 -8.42 1.61 -27.40
N LEU A 150 -7.42 1.04 -28.07
CA LEU A 150 -6.15 0.61 -27.48
C LEU A 150 -5.38 1.76 -26.82
N VAL A 151 -5.42 2.96 -27.42
CA VAL A 151 -4.79 4.17 -26.88
C VAL A 151 -5.49 4.63 -25.59
N VAL A 152 -6.82 4.55 -25.55
CA VAL A 152 -7.62 4.94 -24.36
C VAL A 152 -7.38 3.97 -23.22
N ARG A 153 -7.29 2.66 -23.49
CA ARG A 153 -6.93 1.64 -22.50
C ARG A 153 -5.52 1.83 -21.94
N TYR A 154 -4.55 2.26 -22.76
CA TYR A 154 -3.22 2.60 -22.26
C TYR A 154 -3.24 3.85 -21.37
N ALA A 155 -3.96 4.90 -21.76
CA ALA A 155 -4.13 6.09 -20.93
C ALA A 155 -4.83 5.77 -19.60
N ALA A 156 -5.86 4.92 -19.63
CA ALA A 156 -6.55 4.42 -18.45
C ALA A 156 -5.57 3.71 -17.49
N PHE A 157 -4.63 2.92 -18.01
CA PHE A 157 -3.60 2.29 -17.20
C PHE A 157 -2.74 3.31 -16.42
N PHE A 158 -2.35 4.43 -17.06
CA PHE A 158 -1.64 5.52 -16.37
C PHE A 158 -2.50 6.14 -15.26
N PHE A 159 -3.78 6.43 -15.54
CA PHE A 159 -4.68 7.02 -14.55
C PHE A 159 -4.85 6.12 -13.31
N VAL A 160 -5.05 4.82 -13.51
CA VAL A 160 -5.15 3.87 -12.40
C VAL A 160 -3.83 3.77 -11.64
N ALA A 161 -2.71 3.59 -12.35
CA ALA A 161 -1.38 3.43 -11.75
C ALA A 161 -0.94 4.63 -10.91
N THR A 162 -1.45 5.84 -11.20
CA THR A 162 -1.07 7.08 -10.50
C THR A 162 -1.36 7.01 -9.00
N LEU A 163 -2.56 6.57 -8.60
CA LEU A 163 -3.02 6.71 -7.20
C LEU A 163 -3.34 5.39 -6.50
N ILE A 164 -3.50 4.29 -7.23
CA ILE A 164 -3.83 2.99 -6.65
C ILE A 164 -2.73 2.46 -5.72
N PHE A 165 -1.46 2.72 -6.04
CA PHE A 165 -0.31 2.30 -5.22
C PHE A 165 -0.14 3.16 -3.96
N SER A 166 -0.61 4.42 -3.99
CA SER A 166 -0.58 5.33 -2.84
C SER A 166 -1.50 4.87 -1.71
N TYR A 167 -2.50 4.04 -2.02
CA TYR A 167 -3.49 3.57 -1.06
C TYR A 167 -2.87 2.68 0.04
N ALA A 168 -1.89 1.84 -0.31
CA ALA A 168 -1.22 0.94 0.64
C ALA A 168 -0.47 1.67 1.79
N PRO A 169 0.41 2.65 1.53
CA PRO A 169 1.06 3.39 2.61
C PRO A 169 0.07 4.28 3.38
N LEU A 170 -0.94 4.86 2.73
CA LEU A 170 -1.96 5.68 3.40
C LEU A 170 -2.82 4.86 4.37
N SER A 171 -3.27 3.67 3.96
CA SER A 171 -4.09 2.79 4.79
C SER A 171 -3.32 2.32 6.03
N ASN A 172 -2.06 1.91 5.86
CA ASN A 172 -1.20 1.54 6.97
C ASN A 172 -0.89 2.73 7.88
N GLY A 173 -0.66 3.92 7.32
CA GLY A 173 -0.49 5.15 8.08
C GLY A 173 -1.73 5.52 8.91
N GLN A 174 -2.93 5.30 8.37
CA GLN A 174 -4.18 5.55 9.07
C GLN A 174 -4.38 4.57 10.23
N VAL A 175 -4.23 3.27 9.99
CA VAL A 175 -4.35 2.23 11.03
C VAL A 175 -3.32 2.47 12.14
N SER A 176 -2.09 2.82 11.74
CA SER A 176 -0.98 3.11 12.64
C SER A 176 -1.23 4.32 13.54
N ALA A 177 -1.93 5.35 13.07
CA ALA A 177 -2.28 6.52 13.89
C ALA A 177 -3.45 6.29 14.83
N ASN A 178 -4.32 5.31 14.55
CA ASN A 178 -5.48 5.00 15.38
C ASN A 178 -5.18 3.98 16.49
N ALA A 179 -3.93 3.52 16.60
CA ALA A 179 -3.49 2.59 17.63
C ALA A 179 -2.59 3.31 18.65
N VAL A 180 -3.01 3.26 19.93
CA VAL A 180 -2.34 3.96 21.03
C VAL A 180 -1.14 3.16 21.58
N SER A 181 -1.17 1.83 21.50
CA SER A 181 -0.07 0.99 21.96
C SER A 181 0.70 0.35 20.82
N ASP A 182 2.01 0.20 20.98
CA ASP A 182 2.89 -0.44 19.99
C ASP A 182 2.44 -1.87 19.61
N THR A 183 1.99 -2.66 20.61
CA THR A 183 1.41 -3.98 20.37
C THR A 183 0.12 -3.90 19.54
N ALA A 184 -0.76 -2.95 19.84
CA ALA A 184 -2.01 -2.77 19.10
C ALA A 184 -1.75 -2.24 17.68
N ARG A 185 -0.77 -1.35 17.51
CA ARG A 185 -0.34 -0.79 16.22
C ARG A 185 0.19 -1.89 15.32
N SER A 186 1.12 -2.69 15.83
CA SER A 186 1.71 -3.81 15.09
C SER A 186 0.64 -4.83 14.68
N SER A 187 -0.27 -5.19 15.57
CA SER A 187 -1.36 -6.12 15.23
C SER A 187 -2.36 -5.53 14.24
N ALA A 188 -2.65 -4.23 14.34
CA ALA A 188 -3.60 -3.58 13.44
C ALA A 188 -3.02 -3.46 12.02
N ILE A 189 -1.74 -3.09 11.88
CA ILE A 189 -1.03 -3.08 10.59
C ILE A 189 -0.97 -4.52 10.03
N GLY A 190 -0.60 -5.50 10.85
CA GLY A 190 -0.57 -6.90 10.44
C GLY A 190 -1.92 -7.40 9.94
N TRP A 191 -3.00 -7.08 10.64
CA TRP A 191 -4.37 -7.40 10.21
C TRP A 191 -4.74 -6.73 8.89
N ASN A 192 -4.43 -5.44 8.74
CA ASN A 192 -4.70 -4.68 7.53
C ASN A 192 -4.01 -5.31 6.31
N VAL A 193 -2.71 -5.60 6.43
CA VAL A 193 -1.93 -6.25 5.37
C VAL A 193 -2.44 -7.66 5.08
N MET A 194 -2.80 -8.44 6.11
CA MET A 194 -3.34 -9.79 5.93
C MET A 194 -4.64 -9.77 5.13
N ILE A 195 -5.60 -8.92 5.50
CA ILE A 195 -6.86 -8.76 4.78
C ILE A 195 -6.63 -8.28 3.34
N GLY A 196 -5.71 -7.33 3.13
CA GLY A 196 -5.31 -6.91 1.78
C GLY A 196 -4.81 -8.07 0.91
N ASN A 197 -3.94 -8.93 1.45
CA ASN A 197 -3.43 -10.10 0.73
C ASN A 197 -4.53 -11.13 0.43
N ILE A 198 -5.52 -11.30 1.31
CA ILE A 198 -6.68 -12.16 1.04
C ILE A 198 -7.48 -11.61 -0.16
N GLY A 199 -7.67 -10.29 -0.25
CA GLY A 199 -8.28 -9.65 -1.42
C GLY A 199 -7.49 -9.92 -2.70
N GLY A 200 -6.16 -9.77 -2.63
CA GLY A 200 -5.29 -10.06 -3.76
C GLY A 200 -5.30 -11.53 -4.20
N LEU A 201 -5.42 -12.46 -3.24
CA LEU A 201 -5.62 -13.87 -3.53
C LEU A 201 -6.93 -14.06 -4.29
N ILE A 202 -8.06 -13.61 -3.74
CA ILE A 202 -9.38 -13.77 -4.36
C ILE A 202 -9.39 -13.23 -5.80
N ALA A 203 -8.80 -12.06 -6.04
CA ALA A 203 -8.66 -11.50 -7.38
C ALA A 203 -7.98 -12.47 -8.36
N MET A 204 -6.84 -13.07 -7.97
CA MET A 204 -6.13 -14.04 -8.81
C MET A 204 -6.98 -15.29 -9.14
N TRP A 205 -7.89 -15.68 -8.26
CA TRP A 205 -8.85 -16.78 -8.52
C TRP A 205 -10.07 -16.33 -9.33
N SER A 206 -10.44 -15.06 -9.26
CA SER A 206 -11.53 -14.47 -10.06
C SER A 206 -11.13 -14.16 -11.50
N PHE A 207 -9.87 -13.80 -11.75
CA PHE A 207 -9.35 -13.55 -13.10
C PHE A 207 -8.77 -14.84 -13.71
N LEU A 208 -9.63 -15.76 -14.14
CA LEU A 208 -9.18 -17.06 -14.64
C LEU A 208 -8.74 -16.93 -16.12
N PRO A 209 -7.63 -17.58 -16.55
CA PRO A 209 -7.18 -17.57 -17.95
C PRO A 209 -8.21 -18.10 -18.98
N SER A 210 -9.28 -18.74 -18.50
CA SER A 210 -10.37 -19.26 -19.32
C SER A 210 -11.31 -18.19 -19.88
N ASP A 211 -11.28 -16.96 -19.38
CA ASP A 211 -12.27 -15.91 -19.72
C ASP A 211 -11.98 -15.14 -21.02
N GLY A 212 -10.96 -15.54 -21.77
CA GLY A 212 -10.65 -14.99 -23.09
C GLY A 212 -10.15 -13.54 -23.07
N THR A 213 -10.01 -12.91 -24.25
CA THR A 213 -9.36 -11.60 -24.44
C THR A 213 -10.10 -10.39 -23.87
N ASP A 214 -11.38 -10.54 -23.50
CA ASP A 214 -12.23 -9.44 -23.02
C ASP A 214 -12.67 -9.61 -21.55
N TYR A 215 -12.26 -10.69 -20.85
CA TYR A 215 -12.53 -10.97 -19.43
C TYR A 215 -13.84 -10.36 -18.89
N PRO A 216 -15.01 -10.77 -19.41
CA PRO A 216 -16.29 -10.13 -19.12
C PRO A 216 -16.78 -10.28 -17.67
N ILE A 217 -16.17 -11.18 -16.88
CA ILE A 217 -16.54 -11.44 -15.48
C ILE A 217 -15.65 -10.72 -14.46
N GLY A 218 -14.65 -9.95 -14.92
CA GLY A 218 -13.67 -9.29 -14.07
C GLY A 218 -13.75 -7.76 -14.00
N ILE A 219 -14.76 -7.15 -14.64
CA ILE A 219 -14.98 -5.69 -14.65
C ILE A 219 -16.21 -5.35 -13.80
#